data_AF-A0A820AGR3-F1
#
_entry.id   AF-A0A820AGR3-F1
#
_cell.length_a   1.000
_cell.length_b   1.000
_cell.length_c   1.000
_cell.angle_alpha   90.00
_cell.angle_beta   90.00
_cell.angle_gamma   90.00
#
_symmetry.space_group_name_H-M   'P 1'
#
loop_
_entity.id
_entity.type
_entity.pdbx_description
1 polymer ?
#
loop_
_entity_poly.entity_id
_entity_poly.type
_entity_poly.pdbx_seq_one_letter_code
_entity_poly.pdbx_strand_id
1 'polypeptide(L)'
;MINVNLITCTICRNYFGDPRQIPCSHSFCYDCISGCFDNDGLILICPKCQQLHQYNSREEFENNCMFDGFLASMVAQFKKNQSRLSALSSGIKSRSTSSMSQISTTYGFIPISTPVRMLSQEMNSYYDPSYSERSTPSIFSQQQSSSLSVLSQSTNRLLIAKCQSCNIKGALIVCTHCDNVICVKCVEEHRNVINDEIKHEWNLFKTKFQSLQQESNRFETYLEECRCKARDLQISIHQQSDTLIQTITSHKNVYIDLIEKHRQTYK
;
A
#
# COMPACT_ATOMS: atom_id res chain seq x y z
N MET A 1 2.98 -12.27 -9.85
CA MET A 1 1.61 -11.99 -10.33
C MET A 1 1.22 -10.61 -9.83
N ILE A 2 0.74 -9.71 -10.70
CA ILE A 2 0.26 -8.39 -10.24
C ILE A 2 -0.96 -8.65 -9.34
N ASN A 3 -0.91 -8.17 -8.10
CA ASN A 3 -2.07 -8.24 -7.22
C ASN A 3 -3.17 -7.37 -7.84
N VAL A 4 -4.25 -8.01 -8.29
CA VAL A 4 -5.34 -7.36 -9.04
C VAL A 4 -5.99 -6.24 -8.23
N ASN A 5 -5.96 -6.33 -6.90
CA ASN A 5 -6.48 -5.30 -6.00
C ASN A 5 -5.72 -3.96 -6.10
N LEU A 6 -4.49 -3.95 -6.63
CA LEU A 6 -3.70 -2.74 -6.84
C LEU A 6 -4.15 -1.92 -8.06
N ILE A 7 -4.96 -2.50 -8.95
CA ILE A 7 -5.41 -1.86 -10.20
C ILE A 7 -6.94 -1.80 -10.31
N THR A 8 -7.65 -2.12 -9.23
CA THR A 8 -9.12 -2.07 -9.17
C THR A 8 -9.59 -1.01 -8.20
N CYS A 9 -10.64 -0.28 -8.58
CA CYS A 9 -11.30 0.67 -7.71
C CYS A 9 -12.12 -0.06 -6.64
N THR A 10 -12.02 0.36 -5.37
CA THR A 10 -12.77 -0.27 -4.27
C THR A 10 -14.26 0.03 -4.29
N ILE A 11 -14.68 1.08 -4.98
CA ILE A 11 -16.09 1.50 -5.10
C ILE A 11 -16.79 0.65 -6.16
N CYS A 12 -16.37 0.75 -7.44
CA CYS A 12 -17.02 0.01 -8.53
C CYS A 12 -16.50 -1.42 -8.71
N ARG A 13 -15.44 -1.82 -7.99
CA ARG A 13 -14.81 -3.16 -8.06
C ARG A 13 -14.30 -3.56 -9.45
N ASN A 14 -14.16 -2.59 -10.35
CA ASN A 14 -13.63 -2.76 -11.71
C ASN A 14 -12.23 -2.14 -11.81
N TYR A 15 -11.52 -2.44 -12.91
CA TYR A 15 -10.27 -1.73 -13.24
C TYR A 15 -10.51 -0.22 -13.32
N PHE A 16 -9.53 0.58 -12.88
CA PHE A 16 -9.64 2.02 -12.96
C PHE A 16 -9.91 2.49 -14.40
N GLY A 17 -10.93 3.35 -14.58
CA GLY A 17 -11.25 4.00 -15.84
C GLY A 17 -10.50 5.32 -15.98
N ASP A 18 -10.74 6.24 -15.04
CA ASP A 18 -10.01 7.49 -14.86
C ASP A 18 -9.50 7.55 -13.41
N PRO A 19 -8.33 6.96 -13.10
CA PRO A 19 -7.82 6.90 -11.73
C PRO A 19 -7.44 8.30 -11.24
N ARG A 20 -8.02 8.67 -10.10
CA ARG A 20 -7.81 9.94 -9.42
C ARG A 20 -7.39 9.73 -8.00
N GLN A 21 -6.33 10.42 -7.59
CA GLN A 21 -5.80 10.43 -6.24
C GLN A 21 -6.34 11.65 -5.48
N ILE A 22 -6.93 11.40 -4.31
CA ILE A 22 -7.37 12.45 -3.37
C ILE A 22 -6.27 12.74 -2.31
N PRO A 23 -6.38 13.81 -1.50
CA PRO A 23 -5.30 14.23 -0.59
C PRO A 23 -4.84 13.17 0.42
N CYS A 24 -5.69 12.22 0.81
CA CYS A 24 -5.29 11.08 1.65
C CYS A 24 -4.55 9.96 0.89
N SER A 25 -4.01 10.24 -0.31
CA SER A 25 -3.27 9.33 -1.21
C SER A 25 -3.99 8.04 -1.65
N HIS A 26 -5.32 8.00 -1.52
CA HIS A 26 -6.12 6.91 -2.05
C HIS A 26 -6.64 7.23 -3.46
N SER A 27 -6.58 6.24 -4.34
CA SER A 27 -7.02 6.39 -5.74
C SER A 27 -8.35 5.70 -6.02
N PHE A 28 -9.22 6.36 -6.79
CA PHE A 28 -10.57 5.92 -7.18
C PHE A 28 -10.83 6.27 -8.66
N CYS A 29 -11.86 5.72 -9.30
CA CYS A 29 -12.31 6.29 -10.58
C CYS A 29 -12.92 7.68 -10.33
N TYR A 30 -12.68 8.65 -11.22
CA TYR A 30 -13.28 9.99 -11.13
C TYR A 30 -14.78 9.94 -10.89
N ASP A 31 -15.52 9.14 -11.68
CA ASP A 31 -16.97 8.99 -11.53
C ASP A 31 -17.37 8.42 -10.17
N CYS A 32 -16.55 7.51 -9.63
CA CYS A 32 -16.84 6.87 -8.35
C CYS A 32 -16.64 7.85 -7.18
N ILE A 33 -15.52 8.58 -7.16
CA ILE A 33 -15.23 9.51 -6.07
C ILE A 33 -16.06 10.79 -6.17
N SER A 34 -16.45 11.17 -7.39
CA SER A 34 -17.32 12.32 -7.64
C SER A 34 -18.69 12.18 -7.01
N GLY A 35 -19.18 10.95 -6.84
CA GLY A 35 -20.47 10.65 -6.19
C GLY A 35 -20.40 10.40 -4.69
N CYS A 36 -19.24 10.54 -4.05
CA CYS A 36 -19.06 10.29 -2.61
C CYS A 36 -19.18 11.56 -1.73
N PHE A 37 -19.68 12.66 -2.29
CA PHE A 37 -19.90 13.90 -1.56
C PHE A 37 -21.17 13.82 -0.71
N ASP A 38 -21.18 14.59 0.38
CA ASP A 38 -22.37 14.83 1.17
C ASP A 38 -23.44 15.62 0.41
N ASN A 39 -24.62 15.78 1.02
CA ASN A 39 -25.76 16.47 0.39
C ASN A 39 -25.43 17.93 0.03
N ASP A 40 -24.55 18.57 0.78
CA ASP A 40 -24.13 19.95 0.56
C ASP A 40 -23.03 20.06 -0.51
N GLY A 41 -22.43 18.94 -0.93
CA GLY A 41 -21.44 18.88 -2.01
C GLY A 41 -20.05 19.41 -1.61
N LEU A 42 -19.80 19.62 -0.32
CA LEU A 42 -18.59 20.26 0.20
C LEU A 42 -17.73 19.30 1.03
N ILE A 43 -18.28 18.20 1.52
CA ILE A 43 -17.55 17.22 2.31
C ILE A 43 -17.46 15.91 1.56
N LEU A 44 -16.23 15.45 1.34
CA LEU A 44 -15.91 14.14 0.80
C LEU A 44 -15.39 13.24 1.93
N ILE A 45 -16.04 12.10 2.14
CA ILE A 45 -15.52 11.06 3.04
C ILE A 45 -14.79 10.03 2.19
N CYS A 46 -13.49 9.84 2.44
CA CYS A 46 -12.72 8.82 1.74
C CYS A 46 -13.28 7.41 2.03
N PRO A 47 -13.71 6.63 1.02
CA PRO A 47 -14.28 5.30 1.25
C PRO A 47 -13.29 4.24 1.78
N LYS A 48 -11.97 4.52 1.77
CA LYS A 48 -10.93 3.59 2.23
C LYS A 48 -10.46 3.85 3.67
N CYS A 49 -10.21 5.11 4.03
CA CYS A 49 -9.70 5.47 5.36
C CYS A 49 -10.69 6.27 6.20
N GLN A 50 -11.86 6.60 5.67
CA GLN A 50 -12.90 7.39 6.35
C GLN A 50 -12.46 8.82 6.73
N GLN A 51 -11.34 9.28 6.18
CA GLN A 51 -10.88 10.64 6.38
C GLN A 51 -11.83 11.63 5.69
N LEU A 52 -12.16 12.69 6.41
CA LEU A 52 -12.98 13.80 5.94
C LEU A 52 -12.11 14.80 5.18
N HIS A 53 -12.55 15.17 3.98
CA HIS A 53 -11.95 16.22 3.16
C HIS A 53 -13.02 17.28 2.90
N GLN A 54 -12.80 18.48 3.42
CA GLN A 54 -13.69 19.62 3.19
C GLN A 54 -13.13 20.47 2.05
N TYR A 55 -14.00 20.85 1.13
CA TYR A 55 -13.71 21.71 0.00
C TYR A 55 -14.62 22.94 0.05
N ASN A 56 -14.13 24.09 -0.38
CA ASN A 56 -14.91 25.33 -0.47
C ASN A 56 -15.71 25.40 -1.78
N SER A 57 -15.31 24.62 -2.79
CA SER A 57 -16.01 24.53 -4.07
C SER A 57 -15.69 23.21 -4.80
N ARG A 58 -16.46 22.90 -5.85
CA ARG A 58 -16.20 21.76 -6.71
C ARG A 58 -14.90 21.90 -7.50
N GLU A 59 -14.55 23.11 -7.89
CA GLU A 59 -13.29 23.42 -8.60
C GLU A 59 -12.07 23.15 -7.71
N GLU A 60 -12.16 23.48 -6.41
CA GLU A 60 -11.11 23.15 -5.45
C GLU A 60 -10.91 21.63 -5.33
N PHE A 61 -11.99 20.86 -5.35
CA PHE A 61 -11.88 19.40 -5.41
C PHE A 61 -11.17 18.95 -6.68
N GLU A 62 -11.54 19.45 -7.86
CA GLU A 62 -10.93 19.05 -9.13
C GLU A 62 -9.43 19.34 -9.18
N ASN A 63 -8.99 20.48 -8.62
CA ASN A 63 -7.57 20.83 -8.50
C ASN A 63 -6.80 19.90 -7.55
N ASN A 64 -7.44 19.44 -6.48
CA ASN A 64 -6.83 18.53 -5.50
C ASN A 64 -6.98 17.04 -5.87
N CYS A 65 -7.83 16.72 -6.85
CA CYS A 65 -8.12 15.38 -7.34
C CYS A 65 -7.22 15.05 -8.53
N MET A 66 -5.96 14.75 -8.23
CA MET A 66 -4.92 14.57 -9.24
C MET A 66 -5.10 13.30 -10.05
N PHE A 67 -4.81 13.34 -11.35
CA PHE A 67 -4.78 12.14 -12.19
C PHE A 67 -3.61 11.22 -11.81
N ASP A 68 -3.91 9.94 -11.57
CA ASP A 68 -2.90 8.93 -11.23
C ASP A 68 -2.44 8.20 -12.50
N GLY A 69 -1.49 8.81 -13.20
CA GLY A 69 -0.95 8.29 -14.45
C GLY A 69 -0.23 6.95 -14.30
N PHE A 70 0.29 6.64 -13.11
CA PHE A 70 0.92 5.36 -12.84
C PHE A 70 -0.11 4.23 -12.83
N LEU A 71 -1.21 4.38 -12.06
CA LEU A 71 -2.29 3.40 -12.07
C LEU A 71 -2.93 3.24 -13.46
N ALA A 72 -3.12 4.34 -14.19
CA ALA A 72 -3.63 4.29 -15.56
C ALA A 72 -2.73 3.43 -16.47
N SER A 73 -1.41 3.64 -16.39
CA SER A 73 -0.42 2.84 -17.13
C SER A 73 -0.44 1.35 -16.73
N MET A 74 -0.51 1.05 -15.43
CA MET A 74 -0.60 -0.33 -14.94
C MET A 74 -1.86 -1.05 -15.45
N VAL A 75 -3.03 -0.39 -15.38
CA VAL A 75 -4.29 -0.94 -15.91
C VAL A 75 -4.19 -1.20 -17.42
N ALA A 76 -3.63 -0.26 -18.18
CA ALA A 76 -3.47 -0.40 -19.62
C ALA A 76 -2.57 -1.60 -19.97
N GLN A 77 -1.43 -1.74 -19.29
CA GLN A 77 -0.53 -2.88 -19.48
C GLN A 77 -1.20 -4.21 -19.11
N PHE A 78 -1.95 -4.24 -18.02
CA PHE A 78 -2.65 -5.44 -17.59
C PHE A 78 -3.70 -5.89 -18.60
N LYS A 79 -4.53 -4.96 -19.10
CA LYS A 79 -5.52 -5.22 -20.17
C LYS A 79 -4.85 -5.73 -21.45
N LYS A 80 -3.70 -5.14 -21.83
CA LYS A 80 -2.90 -5.58 -23.00
C LYS A 80 -2.33 -6.98 -22.83
N ASN A 81 -1.90 -7.36 -21.62
CA ASN A 81 -1.37 -8.69 -21.36
C ASN A 81 -2.47 -9.75 -21.34
N GLN A 82 -3.66 -9.42 -20.82
CA GLN A 82 -4.84 -10.28 -20.91
C GLN A 82 -5.24 -10.57 -22.36
N SER A 83 -5.30 -9.54 -23.21
CA SER A 83 -5.70 -9.72 -24.62
C SER A 83 -4.69 -10.55 -25.43
N ARG A 84 -3.39 -10.47 -25.09
CA ARG A 84 -2.36 -11.35 -25.68
C ARG A 84 -2.53 -12.81 -25.27
N LEU A 85 -2.90 -13.08 -24.02
CA LEU A 85 -3.16 -14.45 -23.54
C LEU A 85 -4.41 -15.05 -24.21
N SER A 86 -5.47 -14.27 -24.40
CA SER A 86 -6.68 -14.72 -25.11
C SER A 86 -6.49 -14.90 -26.62
N ALA A 87 -5.56 -14.15 -27.23
CA ALA A 87 -5.20 -14.33 -28.63
C ALA A 87 -4.39 -15.62 -28.86
N LEU A 88 -3.57 -16.03 -27.88
CA LEU A 88 -2.81 -17.29 -27.94
C LEU A 88 -3.71 -18.53 -27.83
N SER A 89 -4.80 -18.47 -27.04
CA SER A 89 -5.78 -19.57 -26.95
C SER A 89 -6.66 -19.72 -28.19
N SER A 90 -6.77 -18.68 -29.01
CA SER A 90 -7.56 -18.69 -30.25
C SER A 90 -6.75 -19.13 -31.50
N GLY A 91 -5.47 -19.48 -31.31
CA GLY A 91 -4.54 -19.87 -32.38
C GLY A 91 -4.50 -21.36 -32.73
N ILE A 92 -5.19 -22.24 -31.99
CA ILE A 92 -5.32 -23.65 -32.38
C ILE A 92 -6.51 -23.78 -33.34
N LYS A 93 -6.32 -23.32 -34.59
CA LYS A 93 -7.15 -23.80 -35.70
C LYS A 93 -6.74 -25.23 -35.99
N SER A 94 -7.63 -26.14 -35.65
CA SER A 94 -7.67 -27.53 -36.09
C SER A 94 -7.30 -27.66 -37.56
N ARG A 95 -6.13 -28.25 -37.84
CA ARG A 95 -5.86 -28.92 -39.10
C ARG A 95 -6.12 -30.40 -38.91
N SER A 96 -7.35 -30.80 -39.17
CA SER A 96 -7.73 -32.20 -39.29
C SER A 96 -7.18 -32.79 -40.58
N THR A 97 -6.20 -33.68 -40.47
CA THR A 97 -5.99 -34.80 -41.39
C THR A 97 -5.44 -35.99 -40.60
N SER A 98 -6.37 -36.88 -40.21
CA SER A 98 -6.26 -38.36 -40.19
C SER A 98 -4.95 -39.02 -39.74
N SER A 99 -4.96 -39.67 -38.57
CA SER A 99 -4.89 -41.14 -38.42
C SER A 99 -4.93 -41.56 -36.93
N MET A 100 -5.50 -42.74 -36.69
CA MET A 100 -5.68 -43.52 -35.44
C MET A 100 -4.57 -43.33 -34.39
N SER A 101 -4.82 -43.34 -33.07
CA SER A 101 -5.40 -44.47 -32.33
C SER A 101 -5.87 -44.10 -30.92
N GLN A 102 -6.87 -44.85 -30.46
CA GLN A 102 -7.49 -44.86 -29.13
C GLN A 102 -6.49 -45.20 -28.02
N ILE A 103 -6.52 -44.49 -26.88
CA ILE A 103 -6.41 -45.08 -25.53
C ILE A 103 -7.25 -44.24 -24.56
N SER A 104 -8.26 -44.89 -24.00
CA SER A 104 -9.05 -44.42 -22.86
C SER A 104 -8.24 -44.56 -21.57
N THR A 105 -8.16 -43.51 -20.76
CA THR A 105 -7.95 -43.67 -19.32
C THR A 105 -8.81 -42.68 -18.55
N THR A 106 -9.92 -43.21 -18.08
CA THR A 106 -10.72 -42.74 -16.95
C THR A 106 -9.86 -42.61 -15.69
N TYR A 107 -9.78 -41.42 -15.11
CA TYR A 107 -9.67 -41.24 -13.66
C TYR A 107 -10.44 -39.98 -13.26
N GLY A 108 -11.57 -40.19 -12.59
CA GLY A 108 -12.30 -39.13 -11.91
C GLY A 108 -11.67 -38.84 -10.54
N PHE A 109 -11.76 -37.59 -10.11
CA PHE A 109 -11.74 -37.22 -8.71
C PHE A 109 -12.72 -36.04 -8.50
N ILE A 110 -13.69 -36.28 -7.62
CA ILE A 110 -14.60 -35.31 -6.98
C ILE A 110 -14.16 -35.25 -5.50
N PRO A 111 -14.78 -34.41 -4.63
CA PRO A 111 -14.68 -32.97 -4.35
C PRO A 111 -13.84 -32.74 -3.05
N ILE A 112 -13.97 -31.63 -2.30
CA ILE A 112 -14.31 -31.57 -0.83
C ILE A 112 -14.38 -30.10 -0.34
N SER A 113 -15.61 -29.71 0.03
CA SER A 113 -16.15 -28.80 1.05
C SER A 113 -15.40 -27.58 1.69
N THR A 114 -16.18 -26.49 1.80
CA THR A 114 -16.36 -25.45 2.86
C THR A 114 -16.15 -25.92 4.33
N PRO A 115 -16.35 -25.14 5.45
CA PRO A 115 -16.82 -23.74 5.71
C PRO A 115 -15.99 -22.98 6.81
N VAL A 116 -16.24 -21.75 7.31
CA VAL A 116 -17.10 -21.32 8.48
C VAL A 116 -16.55 -19.92 8.92
N ARG A 117 -17.31 -18.81 8.92
CA ARG A 117 -18.12 -18.14 9.99
C ARG A 117 -17.36 -17.34 11.10
N MET A 118 -17.59 -16.01 11.06
CA MET A 118 -17.84 -14.97 12.10
C MET A 118 -17.21 -15.03 13.51
N LEU A 119 -16.84 -13.83 14.03
CA LEU A 119 -17.22 -13.18 15.32
C LEU A 119 -16.24 -11.98 15.54
N SER A 120 -16.64 -10.71 15.44
CA SER A 120 -17.33 -9.80 16.40
C SER A 120 -16.46 -9.28 17.56
N GLN A 121 -16.35 -7.92 17.63
CA GLN A 121 -16.31 -7.03 18.83
C GLN A 121 -15.22 -7.29 19.91
N GLU A 122 -14.66 -6.35 20.68
CA GLU A 122 -14.78 -4.90 20.90
C GLU A 122 -13.60 -4.48 21.83
N MET A 123 -13.47 -3.17 22.09
CA MET A 123 -12.87 -2.52 23.28
C MET A 123 -11.41 -2.02 23.27
N ASN A 124 -11.35 -0.67 23.15
CA ASN A 124 -10.79 0.32 24.08
C ASN A 124 -9.28 0.53 24.33
N SER A 125 -9.04 1.82 24.66
CA SER A 125 -7.88 2.44 25.33
C SER A 125 -6.78 2.91 24.37
N TYR A 126 -6.16 4.09 24.48
CA TYR A 126 -6.11 5.12 25.52
C TYR A 126 -5.52 6.37 24.81
N TYR A 127 -6.18 7.53 24.89
CA TYR A 127 -5.68 8.80 24.35
C TYR A 127 -4.95 9.55 25.48
N ASP A 128 -3.66 9.84 25.30
CA ASP A 128 -2.87 10.68 26.20
C ASP A 128 -2.22 11.85 25.43
N PRO A 129 -2.61 13.10 25.71
CA PRO A 129 -2.03 14.28 25.09
C PRO A 129 -1.04 14.96 26.05
N SER A 130 0.25 14.62 25.97
CA SER A 130 1.31 15.45 26.57
C SER A 130 2.71 15.08 26.07
N TYR A 131 3.30 15.90 25.18
CA TYR A 131 4.66 16.43 25.40
C TYR A 131 5.02 17.50 24.36
N SER A 132 5.15 18.73 24.86
CA SER A 132 5.71 19.90 24.19
C SER A 132 7.22 19.99 24.41
N GLU A 133 7.92 20.40 23.35
CA GLU A 133 9.13 21.25 23.31
C GLU A 133 10.45 20.81 23.97
N ARG A 134 11.47 20.57 23.12
CA ARG A 134 12.80 21.21 23.27
C ARG A 134 13.63 21.22 21.95
N SER A 135 13.69 22.40 21.34
CA SER A 135 14.84 23.13 20.76
C SER A 135 15.92 22.44 19.88
N THR A 136 15.85 22.71 18.56
CA THR A 136 16.83 23.32 17.59
C THR A 136 18.36 23.07 17.70
N PRO A 137 19.11 23.07 16.58
CA PRO A 137 19.59 24.36 16.03
C PRO A 137 19.42 24.57 14.51
N SER A 138 19.22 25.84 14.21
CA SER A 138 19.13 26.54 12.94
C SER A 138 20.43 26.58 12.14
N ILE A 139 20.38 26.28 10.84
CA ILE A 139 21.24 26.85 9.80
C ILE A 139 20.42 26.94 8.50
N PHE A 140 19.96 28.14 8.14
CA PHE A 140 20.32 28.84 6.89
C PHE A 140 19.32 29.97 6.65
N SER A 141 19.87 31.18 6.67
CA SER A 141 19.14 32.44 6.61
C SER A 141 18.79 32.83 5.19
N GLN A 142 17.59 33.41 5.07
CA GLN A 142 17.22 34.49 4.15
C GLN A 142 17.35 34.22 2.63
N GLN A 143 16.20 34.18 1.96
CA GLN A 143 15.95 35.16 0.91
C GLN A 143 14.45 35.43 0.73
N GLN A 144 14.17 36.72 0.58
CA GLN A 144 12.88 37.37 0.70
C GLN A 144 12.00 37.14 -0.52
N SER A 145 10.72 36.96 -0.25
CA SER A 145 9.63 37.31 -1.15
C SER A 145 9.71 38.79 -1.51
N SER A 146 9.74 39.10 -2.81
CA SER A 146 9.33 40.41 -3.30
C SER A 146 8.52 40.23 -4.58
N SER A 147 7.21 40.35 -4.40
CA SER A 147 6.25 40.68 -5.44
C SER A 147 6.69 41.99 -6.10
N LEU A 148 6.90 41.98 -7.41
CA LEU A 148 7.05 43.19 -8.22
C LEU A 148 6.07 43.16 -9.38
N SER A 149 4.87 43.68 -9.11
CA SER A 149 4.13 44.45 -10.10
C SER A 149 4.82 45.81 -10.23
N VAL A 150 5.09 46.27 -11.47
CA VAL A 150 4.86 47.65 -11.97
C VAL A 150 5.75 47.97 -13.21
N LEU A 151 5.03 48.35 -14.27
CA LEU A 151 5.33 49.24 -15.40
C LEU A 151 6.35 48.87 -16.49
N SER A 152 5.77 48.83 -17.69
CA SER A 152 6.28 49.23 -18.99
C SER A 152 7.45 50.22 -18.95
N GLN A 153 8.58 49.80 -19.52
CA GLN A 153 9.42 50.64 -20.36
C GLN A 153 10.18 49.73 -21.34
N SER A 154 9.83 49.89 -22.61
CA SER A 154 10.49 49.27 -23.75
C SER A 154 11.97 49.67 -23.80
N THR A 155 12.84 48.77 -23.36
CA THR A 155 14.23 48.75 -23.81
C THR A 155 14.51 47.36 -24.38
N ASN A 156 14.64 47.29 -25.70
CA ASN A 156 15.10 46.12 -26.44
C ASN A 156 16.58 45.83 -26.12
N ARG A 157 16.90 45.47 -24.87
CA ARG A 157 18.10 44.70 -24.57
C ARG A 157 17.73 43.24 -24.75
N LEU A 158 17.91 42.74 -25.97
CA LEU A 158 17.93 41.30 -26.24
C LEU A 158 18.96 40.68 -25.27
N LEU A 159 18.47 40.09 -24.17
CA LEU A 159 19.30 39.26 -23.31
C LEU A 159 19.75 38.11 -24.19
N ILE A 160 21.00 38.18 -24.66
CA ILE A 160 21.56 37.11 -25.46
C ILE A 160 21.85 35.97 -24.48
N ALA A 161 20.81 35.20 -24.18
CA ALA A 161 20.89 34.07 -23.27
C ALA A 161 21.88 33.06 -23.83
N LYS A 162 22.68 32.50 -22.93
CA LYS A 162 23.65 31.44 -23.22
C LYS A 162 23.10 30.15 -22.63
N CYS A 163 23.34 29.04 -23.31
CA CYS A 163 23.05 27.72 -22.76
C CYS A 163 23.71 27.57 -21.39
N GLN A 164 22.96 27.20 -20.36
CA GLN A 164 23.53 27.07 -19.01
C GLN A 164 24.50 25.89 -18.90
N SER A 165 24.42 24.89 -19.79
CA SER A 165 25.34 23.74 -19.79
C SER A 165 26.67 24.01 -20.48
N CYS A 166 26.68 24.73 -21.62
CA CYS A 166 27.90 24.94 -22.42
C CYS A 166 28.30 26.41 -22.58
N ASN A 167 27.51 27.35 -22.05
CA ASN A 167 27.72 28.80 -22.12
C ASN A 167 27.78 29.37 -23.54
N ILE A 168 27.21 28.67 -24.53
CA ILE A 168 27.16 29.08 -25.94
C ILE A 168 25.80 29.70 -26.26
N LYS A 169 25.81 30.79 -27.04
CA LYS A 169 24.62 31.43 -27.58
C LYS A 169 24.06 30.61 -28.74
N GLY A 170 22.76 30.38 -28.76
CA GLY A 170 22.13 29.59 -29.84
C GLY A 170 20.62 29.51 -29.66
N ALA A 171 19.98 28.58 -30.39
CA ALA A 171 18.60 28.22 -30.14
C ALA A 171 18.52 27.48 -28.79
N LEU A 172 17.78 28.08 -27.85
CA LEU A 172 17.65 27.57 -26.48
C LEU A 172 16.23 27.04 -26.24
N ILE A 173 16.14 26.09 -25.32
CA ILE A 173 14.93 25.40 -24.87
C ILE A 173 14.91 25.52 -23.35
N VAL A 174 13.75 25.85 -22.79
CA VAL A 174 13.51 25.76 -21.34
C VAL A 174 13.18 24.29 -21.04
N CYS A 175 13.88 23.69 -20.09
CA CYS A 175 13.59 22.34 -19.65
C CYS A 175 12.23 22.31 -18.92
N THR A 176 11.44 21.26 -19.11
CA THR A 176 10.15 21.12 -18.41
C THR A 176 10.30 20.45 -17.05
N HIS A 177 11.48 19.92 -16.75
CA HIS A 177 11.82 19.32 -15.46
C HIS A 177 12.43 20.33 -14.50
N CYS A 178 13.10 21.37 -15.02
CA CYS A 178 13.71 22.44 -14.22
C CYS A 178 13.73 23.75 -15.01
N ASP A 179 13.84 24.89 -14.35
CA ASP A 179 13.82 26.22 -14.98
C ASP A 179 15.10 26.55 -15.78
N ASN A 180 15.88 25.53 -16.15
CA ASN A 180 17.12 25.69 -16.88
C ASN A 180 16.89 25.89 -18.38
N VAL A 181 17.72 26.75 -18.98
CA VAL A 181 17.70 27.12 -20.39
C VAL A 181 18.94 26.52 -21.08
N ILE A 182 18.72 25.54 -21.96
CA ILE A 182 19.76 24.73 -22.59
C ILE A 182 19.64 24.74 -24.12
N CYS A 183 20.75 24.59 -24.85
CA CYS A 183 20.71 24.49 -26.30
C CYS A 183 20.38 23.07 -26.77
N VAL A 184 19.88 22.93 -27.99
CA VAL A 184 19.50 21.64 -28.61
C VAL A 184 20.61 20.58 -28.52
N LYS A 185 21.89 20.99 -28.58
CA LYS A 185 23.04 20.08 -28.49
C LYS A 185 23.28 19.53 -27.08
N CYS A 186 22.87 20.26 -26.04
CA CYS A 186 23.09 19.88 -24.64
C CYS A 186 21.87 19.20 -24.01
N VAL A 187 20.75 19.05 -24.72
CA VAL A 187 19.52 18.43 -24.18
C VAL A 187 19.75 17.00 -23.74
N GLU A 188 20.46 16.19 -24.53
CA GLU A 188 20.69 14.78 -24.19
C GLU A 188 21.60 14.63 -22.97
N GLU A 189 22.68 15.42 -22.92
CA GLU A 189 23.59 15.44 -21.78
C GLU A 189 22.87 15.90 -20.50
N HIS A 190 22.05 16.96 -20.60
CA HIS A 190 21.24 17.43 -19.49
C HIS A 190 20.24 16.37 -18.99
N ARG A 191 19.61 15.64 -19.91
CA ARG A 191 18.72 14.52 -19.58
C ARG A 191 19.48 13.41 -18.84
N ASN A 192 20.70 13.09 -19.25
CA ASN A 192 21.50 12.05 -18.61
C ASN A 192 21.85 12.42 -17.16
N VAL A 193 22.25 13.67 -16.91
CA VAL A 193 22.51 14.17 -15.55
C VAL A 193 21.26 14.04 -14.67
N ILE A 194 20.10 14.50 -15.16
CA ILE A 194 18.82 14.35 -14.42
C ILE A 194 18.51 12.88 -14.15
N ASN A 195 18.67 12.00 -15.14
CA ASN A 195 18.42 10.58 -14.98
C ASN A 195 19.32 9.95 -13.93
N ASP A 196 20.59 10.34 -13.87
CA ASP A 196 21.55 9.81 -12.90
C ASP A 196 21.29 10.34 -11.48
N GLU A 197 20.88 11.60 -11.34
CA GLU A 197 20.39 12.15 -10.07
C GLU A 197 19.14 11.42 -9.57
N ILE A 198 18.13 11.24 -10.43
CA ILE A 198 16.91 10.49 -10.09
C ILE A 198 17.24 9.04 -9.71
N LYS A 199 18.14 8.38 -10.44
CA LYS A 199 18.61 7.02 -10.09
C LYS A 199 19.32 7.00 -8.74
N HIS A 200 20.14 8.00 -8.45
CA HIS A 200 20.87 8.08 -7.19
C HIS A 200 19.90 8.20 -6.00
N GLU A 201 18.98 9.17 -6.07
CA GLU A 201 17.94 9.36 -5.06
C GLU A 201 17.05 8.12 -4.92
N TRP A 202 16.68 7.49 -6.04
CA TRP A 202 15.95 6.23 -6.02
C TRP A 202 16.71 5.12 -5.29
N ASN A 203 18.02 4.98 -5.55
CA ASN A 203 18.85 3.98 -4.87
C ASN A 203 18.98 4.27 -3.38
N LEU A 204 19.14 5.54 -2.99
CA LEU A 204 19.18 5.95 -1.58
C LEU A 204 17.84 5.69 -0.87
N PHE A 205 16.73 6.01 -1.52
CA PHE A 205 15.41 5.69 -1.01
C PHE A 205 15.21 4.18 -0.88
N LYS A 206 15.61 3.42 -1.91
CA LYS A 206 15.48 1.96 -1.94
C LYS A 206 16.25 1.29 -0.80
N THR A 207 17.49 1.72 -0.52
CA THR A 207 18.28 1.13 0.58
C THR A 207 17.67 1.45 1.95
N LYS A 208 17.22 2.70 2.17
CA LYS A 208 16.51 3.09 3.41
C LYS A 208 15.19 2.33 3.59
N PHE A 209 14.42 2.18 2.51
CA PHE A 209 13.18 1.41 2.55
C PHE A 209 13.45 -0.06 2.87
N GLN A 210 14.51 -0.65 2.29
CA GLN A 210 14.91 -2.03 2.60
C GLN A 210 15.35 -2.21 4.05
N SER A 211 16.09 -1.26 4.63
CA SER A 211 16.48 -1.33 6.05
C SER A 211 15.26 -1.24 6.97
N LEU A 212 14.33 -0.33 6.68
CA LEU A 212 13.07 -0.20 7.44
C LEU A 212 12.22 -1.47 7.32
N GLN A 213 12.13 -2.05 6.12
CA GLN A 213 11.41 -3.31 5.92
C GLN A 213 12.05 -4.45 6.71
N GLN A 214 13.38 -4.52 6.73
CA GLN A 214 14.10 -5.53 7.52
C GLN A 214 13.84 -5.36 9.02
N GLU A 215 13.79 -4.13 9.51
CA GLU A 215 13.48 -3.82 10.90
C GLU A 215 12.03 -4.19 11.25
N SER A 216 11.06 -3.87 10.39
CA SER A 216 9.67 -4.31 10.53
C SER A 216 9.56 -5.84 10.64
N ASN A 217 10.23 -6.58 9.76
CA ASN A 217 10.22 -8.04 9.77
C ASN A 217 10.87 -8.63 11.05
N ARG A 218 11.90 -7.96 11.59
CA ARG A 218 12.51 -8.34 12.88
C ARG A 218 11.53 -8.17 14.03
N PHE A 219 10.80 -7.05 14.07
CA PHE A 219 9.77 -6.85 15.09
C PHE A 219 8.66 -7.89 15.01
N GLU A 220 8.19 -8.22 13.80
CA GLU A 220 7.18 -9.28 13.61
C GLU A 220 7.66 -10.63 14.14
N THR A 221 8.92 -11.00 13.85
CA THR A 221 9.52 -12.24 14.36
C THR A 221 9.59 -12.24 15.89
N TYR A 222 9.97 -11.11 16.49
CA TYR A 222 10.06 -10.95 17.94
C TYR A 222 8.69 -11.07 18.61
N LEU A 223 7.67 -10.46 18.02
CA LEU A 223 6.28 -10.57 18.50
C LEU A 223 5.80 -12.02 18.45
N GLU A 224 6.13 -12.77 17.39
CA GLU A 224 5.74 -14.17 17.29
C GLU A 224 6.50 -15.05 18.29
N GLU A 225 7.77 -14.79 18.55
CA GLU A 225 8.53 -15.46 19.60
C GLU A 225 7.90 -15.22 20.99
N CYS A 226 7.57 -13.96 21.31
CA CYS A 226 6.88 -13.61 22.55
C CYS A 226 5.54 -14.34 22.68
N ARG A 227 4.75 -14.43 21.59
CA ARG A 227 3.48 -15.17 21.57
C ARG A 227 3.68 -16.66 21.83
N CYS A 228 4.69 -17.27 21.24
CA CYS A 228 5.02 -18.68 21.49
C CYS A 228 5.38 -18.92 22.96
N LYS A 229 6.25 -18.09 23.55
CA LYS A 229 6.61 -18.20 24.98
C LYS A 229 5.41 -18.06 25.91
N ALA A 230 4.52 -17.11 25.62
CA ALA A 230 3.29 -16.94 26.39
C ALA A 230 2.39 -18.19 26.32
N ARG A 231 2.26 -18.79 25.12
CA ARG A 231 1.51 -20.04 24.91
C ARG A 231 2.12 -21.21 25.67
N ASP A 232 3.44 -21.37 25.63
CA ASP A 232 4.14 -22.45 26.32
C ASP A 232 3.98 -22.35 27.85
N LEU A 233 4.11 -21.14 28.40
CA LEU A 233 3.85 -20.88 29.83
C LEU A 233 2.41 -21.21 30.19
N GLN A 234 1.43 -20.82 29.36
CA GLN A 234 0.02 -21.13 29.59
C GLN A 234 -0.25 -22.64 29.60
N ILE A 235 0.37 -23.39 28.67
CA ILE A 235 0.29 -24.86 28.63
C ILE A 235 0.90 -25.46 29.90
N SER A 236 2.07 -24.97 30.32
CA SER A 236 2.76 -25.48 31.52
C SER A 236 1.95 -25.26 32.80
N ILE A 237 1.33 -24.08 32.95
CA ILE A 237 0.44 -23.78 34.08
C ILE A 237 -0.77 -24.74 34.08
N HIS A 238 -1.39 -24.96 32.93
CA HIS A 238 -2.51 -25.90 32.83
C HIS A 238 -2.10 -27.32 33.23
N GLN A 239 -0.98 -27.82 32.72
CA GLN A 239 -0.49 -29.16 33.06
C GLN A 239 -0.21 -29.33 34.56
N GLN A 240 0.38 -28.31 35.20
CA GLN A 240 0.60 -28.33 36.65
C GLN A 240 -0.73 -28.33 37.42
N SER A 241 -1.70 -27.52 36.98
CA SER A 241 -3.03 -27.50 37.58
C SER A 241 -3.75 -28.85 37.49
N ASP A 242 -3.69 -29.51 36.33
CA ASP A 242 -4.29 -30.83 36.11
C ASP A 242 -3.61 -31.90 36.99
N THR A 243 -2.29 -31.84 37.11
CA THR A 243 -1.52 -32.75 37.98
C THR A 243 -1.92 -32.59 39.45
N LEU A 244 -2.08 -31.35 39.92
CA LEU A 244 -2.54 -31.06 41.27
C LEU A 244 -3.97 -31.56 41.49
N ILE A 245 -4.88 -31.33 40.53
CA ILE A 245 -6.27 -31.80 40.59
C ILE A 245 -6.31 -33.34 40.66
N GLN A 246 -5.53 -34.02 39.83
CA GLN A 246 -5.43 -35.49 39.86
C GLN A 246 -4.91 -36.00 41.20
N THR A 247 -3.89 -35.35 41.77
CA THR A 247 -3.34 -35.72 43.08
C THR A 247 -4.36 -35.55 44.20
N ILE A 248 -5.04 -34.40 44.25
CA ILE A 248 -6.10 -34.12 45.22
C ILE A 248 -7.25 -35.12 45.08
N THR A 249 -7.65 -35.43 43.85
CA THR A 249 -8.72 -36.41 43.57
C THR A 249 -8.33 -37.81 44.03
N SER A 250 -7.08 -38.22 43.79
CA SER A 250 -6.55 -39.50 44.28
C SER A 250 -6.60 -39.58 45.81
N HIS A 251 -6.12 -38.55 46.51
CA HIS A 251 -6.16 -38.49 47.97
C HIS A 251 -7.60 -38.53 48.52
N LYS A 252 -8.53 -37.81 47.87
CA LYS A 252 -9.96 -37.84 48.21
C LYS A 252 -10.52 -39.26 48.10
N ASN A 253 -10.22 -39.98 47.03
CA ASN A 253 -10.71 -41.34 46.83
C ASN A 253 -10.20 -42.31 47.90
N VAL A 254 -8.90 -42.23 48.24
CA VAL A 254 -8.32 -43.01 49.36
C VAL A 254 -9.07 -42.74 50.67
N TYR A 255 -9.40 -41.49 50.95
CA TYR A 255 -10.14 -41.13 52.16
C TYR A 255 -11.58 -41.67 52.17
N ILE A 256 -12.26 -41.63 51.02
CA ILE A 256 -13.59 -42.23 50.84
C ILE A 256 -13.53 -43.75 51.10
N ASP A 257 -12.57 -44.45 50.52
CA ASP A 257 -12.39 -45.90 50.70
C ASP A 257 -12.18 -46.27 52.17
N LEU A 258 -11.40 -45.47 52.91
CA LEU A 258 -11.18 -45.66 54.34
C LEU A 258 -12.47 -45.49 55.16
N ILE A 259 -13.28 -44.48 54.85
CA ILE A 259 -14.59 -44.26 55.49
C ILE A 259 -15.53 -45.43 55.20
N GLU A 260 -15.59 -45.88 53.95
CA GLU A 260 -16.44 -47.01 53.55
C GLU A 260 -16.03 -48.30 54.26
N LYS A 261 -14.72 -48.57 54.33
CA LYS A 261 -14.18 -49.72 55.07
C LYS A 261 -14.54 -49.66 56.55
N HIS A 262 -14.37 -48.51 57.20
CA HIS A 262 -14.76 -48.31 58.59
C HIS A 262 -16.27 -48.54 58.79
N ARG A 263 -17.12 -48.01 57.89
CA ARG A 263 -18.58 -48.23 57.96
C ARG A 263 -18.96 -49.70 57.83
N GLN A 264 -18.22 -50.50 57.07
CA GLN A 264 -18.46 -51.94 56.93
C GLN A 264 -18.03 -52.74 58.17
N THR A 265 -16.94 -52.33 58.84
CA THR A 265 -16.41 -53.05 60.03
C THR A 265 -17.29 -52.88 61.28
N TYR A 266 -18.01 -51.78 61.40
CA TYR A 266 -18.81 -51.43 62.60
C TYR A 266 -20.33 -51.45 62.35
N LYS A 267 -20.79 -52.18 61.33
CA LYS A 267 -22.19 -52.56 61.12
C LYS A 267 -22.39 -54.02 61.51
#